data_AF-A0A4S0JIX7-F1
#
_entry.id   AF-A0A4S0JIX7-F1
#
_cell.length_a   1.000
_cell.length_b   1.000
_cell.length_c   1.000
_cell.angle_alpha   90.00
_cell.angle_beta   90.00
_cell.angle_gamma   90.00
#
_symmetry.space_group_name_H-M   'P 1'
#
loop_
_entity.id
_entity.type
_entity.pdbx_description
1 polymer ?
#
loop_
_entity_poly.entity_id
_entity_poly.type
_entity_poly.pdbx_seq_one_letter_code
_entity_poly.pdbx_strand_id
1 'polypeptide(L)'
;LTVTAQRLVLRRYWQIEPSQRVPRSDAAEEFAHLFSQSVRNRMRGSPSVGAMLSGGLDSSSIACVAGLQNAAGRKPKLPTFSLVFEKGSSMDERSFIDAVLDQQKT
;
A
#
# COMPACT_ATOMS: atom_id res chain seq x y z
N LEU A 1 8.12 26.17 -5.48
CA LEU A 1 7.59 27.47 -5.03
C LEU A 1 8.76 28.38 -4.77
N THR A 2 8.78 29.58 -5.35
CA THR A 2 9.80 30.58 -5.03
C THR A 2 9.07 31.81 -4.49
N VAL A 3 9.46 32.25 -3.29
CA VAL A 3 8.89 33.42 -2.63
C VAL A 3 10.00 34.43 -2.39
N THR A 4 9.80 35.66 -2.83
CA THR A 4 10.58 36.84 -2.41
C THR A 4 9.62 37.88 -1.87
N ALA A 5 10.15 38.94 -1.23
CA ALA A 5 9.31 40.03 -0.71
C ALA A 5 8.48 40.74 -1.81
N GLN A 6 8.83 40.58 -3.09
CA GLN A 6 8.17 41.23 -4.23
C GLN A 6 7.46 40.25 -5.16
N ARG A 7 7.66 38.93 -5.01
CA ARG A 7 7.20 37.96 -6.01
C ARG A 7 6.87 36.59 -5.42
N LEU A 8 5.76 36.03 -5.90
CA LEU A 8 5.40 34.63 -5.74
C LEU A 8 5.50 33.91 -7.10
N VAL A 9 6.26 32.82 -7.17
CA VAL A 9 6.31 31.95 -8.35
C VAL A 9 5.92 30.52 -7.99
N LEU A 10 4.75 30.11 -8.49
CA LEU A 10 4.31 28.74 -8.48
C LEU A 10 4.74 28.06 -9.79
N ARG A 11 5.42 26.93 -9.68
CA ARG A 11 5.72 26.03 -10.80
C ARG A 11 5.30 24.63 -10.40
N ARG A 12 4.64 23.93 -11.31
CA ARG A 12 4.42 22.49 -11.18
C ARG A 12 5.78 21.81 -11.19
N TYR A 13 6.16 21.17 -10.09
CA TYR A 13 7.46 20.52 -9.96
C TYR A 13 7.45 19.06 -10.45
N TRP A 14 6.26 18.47 -10.61
CA TRP A 14 6.08 17.09 -11.08
C TRP A 14 4.73 16.92 -11.78
N GLN A 15 4.73 16.14 -12.86
CA GLN A 15 3.53 15.61 -13.51
C GLN A 15 3.87 14.24 -14.11
N ILE A 16 2.90 13.33 -14.11
CA ILE A 16 3.08 12.05 -14.79
C ILE A 16 3.01 12.30 -16.30
N GLU A 17 4.00 11.81 -17.04
CA GLU A 17 4.01 11.82 -18.50
C GLU A 17 3.65 10.41 -18.97
N PRO A 18 2.41 10.15 -19.42
CA PRO A 18 2.02 8.82 -19.86
C PRO A 18 2.81 8.45 -21.10
N SER A 19 3.67 7.43 -21.01
CA SER A 19 4.31 6.87 -22.20
C SER A 19 3.35 5.93 -22.93
N GLN A 20 3.49 5.84 -24.26
CA GLN A 20 2.87 4.73 -24.99
C GLN A 20 3.48 3.43 -24.46
N ARG A 21 2.66 2.66 -23.72
CA ARG A 21 3.10 1.37 -23.18
C ARG A 21 3.07 0.34 -24.29
N VAL A 22 4.25 -0.11 -24.71
CA VAL A 22 4.37 -1.35 -25.48
C VAL A 22 4.00 -2.50 -24.53
N PRO A 23 3.13 -3.44 -24.92
CA PRO A 23 2.85 -4.63 -24.13
C PRO A 23 4.15 -5.36 -23.79
N ARG A 24 4.34 -5.65 -22.51
CA ARG A 24 5.48 -6.41 -22.02
C ARG A 24 5.01 -7.78 -21.55
N SER A 25 5.77 -8.82 -21.84
CA SER A 25 5.50 -10.16 -21.35
C SER A 25 5.72 -10.30 -19.84
N ASP A 26 6.58 -9.45 -19.25
CA ASP A 26 6.97 -9.46 -17.83
C ASP A 26 6.23 -8.39 -16.99
N ALA A 27 5.10 -7.86 -17.50
CA ALA A 27 4.41 -6.74 -16.86
C ALA A 27 3.93 -7.06 -15.43
N ALA A 28 3.55 -8.32 -15.18
CA ALA A 28 3.08 -8.75 -13.86
C ALA A 28 4.25 -8.84 -12.86
N GLU A 29 5.38 -9.39 -13.28
CA GLU A 29 6.60 -9.49 -12.48
C GLU A 29 7.16 -8.11 -12.15
N GLU A 30 7.24 -7.22 -13.15
CA GLU A 30 7.71 -5.85 -12.95
C GLU A 30 6.76 -5.06 -12.03
N PHE A 31 5.44 -5.24 -12.18
CA PHE A 31 4.48 -4.66 -11.25
C PHE A 31 4.70 -5.17 -9.82
N ALA A 32 4.81 -6.48 -9.63
CA ALA A 32 5.03 -7.07 -8.32
C ALA A 32 6.33 -6.57 -7.68
N HIS A 33 7.40 -6.43 -8.47
CA HIS A 33 8.68 -5.88 -8.05
C HIS A 33 8.54 -4.42 -7.59
N LEU A 34 8.01 -3.54 -8.45
CA LEU A 34 7.83 -2.12 -8.15
C LEU A 34 6.87 -1.89 -6.99
N PHE A 35 5.79 -2.67 -6.90
CA PHE A 35 4.83 -2.62 -5.82
C PHE A 35 5.49 -3.00 -4.48
N SER A 36 6.23 -4.10 -4.44
CA SER A 36 6.96 -4.55 -3.25
C SER A 36 7.99 -3.50 -2.79
N GLN A 37 8.75 -2.92 -3.72
CA GLN A 37 9.66 -1.83 -3.42
C GLN A 37 8.92 -0.60 -2.86
N SER A 38 7.80 -0.21 -3.47
CA SER A 38 6.99 0.95 -3.05
C SER A 38 6.46 0.81 -1.63
N VAL A 39 6.02 -0.41 -1.25
CA VAL A 39 5.61 -0.74 0.13
C VAL A 39 6.80 -0.67 1.08
N ARG A 40 7.91 -1.35 0.77
CA ARG A 40 9.13 -1.34 1.59
C ARG A 40 9.64 0.09 1.86
N ASN A 41 9.63 0.95 0.84
CA ASN A 41 10.07 2.34 0.96
C ASN A 41 9.24 3.13 1.97
N ARG A 42 7.94 2.83 2.09
CA ARG A 42 7.02 3.48 3.05
C ARG A 42 7.09 2.90 4.45
N MET A 43 7.61 1.69 4.60
CA MET A 43 7.86 1.07 5.92
C MET A 43 9.17 1.55 6.59
N ARG A 44 9.96 2.40 5.90
CA ARG A 44 11.20 2.95 6.45
C ARG A 44 10.92 4.15 7.35
N GLY A 45 11.58 4.21 8.51
CA GLY A 45 11.65 5.43 9.33
C GLY A 45 10.83 5.42 10.63
N SER A 46 9.99 4.41 10.86
CA SER A 46 9.30 4.20 12.15
C SER A 46 9.55 2.78 12.66
N PRO A 47 9.82 2.58 13.96
CA PRO A 47 9.87 1.25 14.57
C PRO A 47 8.48 0.60 14.64
N SER A 48 7.41 1.41 14.60
CA SER A 48 6.02 0.97 14.71
C SER A 48 5.29 1.31 13.41
N VAL A 49 5.10 0.30 12.56
CA VAL A 49 4.35 0.38 11.31
C VAL A 49 3.14 -0.52 11.41
N GLY A 50 1.98 -0.04 10.97
CA GLY A 50 0.76 -0.83 10.78
C GLY A 50 0.09 -0.51 9.45
N ALA A 51 -0.92 -1.28 9.08
CA ALA A 51 -1.67 -1.08 7.84
C ALA A 51 -3.17 -1.01 8.07
N MET A 52 -3.85 -0.19 7.28
CA MET A 52 -5.31 -0.26 7.15
C MET A 52 -5.65 -1.49 6.31
N LEU A 53 -6.55 -2.33 6.81
CA LEU A 53 -7.04 -3.51 6.11
C LEU A 53 -8.55 -3.41 5.95
N SER A 54 -9.00 -3.49 4.70
CA SER A 54 -10.40 -3.54 4.31
C SER A 54 -10.66 -4.86 3.58
N GLY A 55 -11.86 -5.09 3.06
CA GLY A 55 -12.16 -6.26 2.23
C GLY A 55 -11.64 -6.16 0.79
N GLY A 56 -11.06 -5.03 0.41
CA GLY A 56 -10.64 -4.76 -0.97
C GLY A 56 -9.27 -5.35 -1.32
N LEU A 57 -9.07 -5.57 -2.62
CA LEU A 57 -7.80 -6.10 -3.17
C LEU A 57 -6.60 -5.20 -2.85
N ASP A 58 -6.79 -3.87 -2.90
CA ASP A 58 -5.70 -2.90 -2.76
C ASP A 58 -5.08 -2.92 -1.35
N SER A 59 -5.93 -2.75 -0.33
CA SER A 59 -5.50 -2.75 1.08
C SER A 59 -4.94 -4.12 1.48
N SER A 60 -5.58 -5.20 1.02
CA SER A 60 -5.11 -6.57 1.22
C SER A 60 -3.73 -6.79 0.61
N SER A 61 -3.50 -6.33 -0.63
CA SER A 61 -2.21 -6.46 -1.30
C SER A 61 -1.09 -5.72 -0.56
N ILE A 62 -1.37 -4.49 -0.10
CA ILE A 62 -0.41 -3.70 0.69
C ILE A 62 -0.11 -4.38 2.02
N ALA A 63 -1.14 -4.80 2.76
CA ALA A 63 -0.99 -5.45 4.06
C ALA A 63 -0.20 -6.76 3.95
N CYS A 64 -0.49 -7.58 2.93
CA CYS A 64 0.22 -8.83 2.69
C CYS A 64 1.70 -8.61 2.39
N VAL A 65 2.02 -7.72 1.45
CA VAL A 65 3.41 -7.40 1.10
C VAL A 65 4.15 -6.81 2.30
N ALA A 66 3.52 -5.91 3.06
CA ALA A 66 4.12 -5.36 4.27
C ALA A 66 4.37 -6.44 5.34
N GLY A 67 3.44 -7.38 5.53
CA GLY A 67 3.61 -8.53 6.41
C GLY A 67 4.81 -9.40 6.01
N LEU A 68 4.93 -9.72 4.72
CA LEU A 68 6.07 -10.47 4.17
C LEU A 68 7.40 -9.74 4.39
N GLN A 69 7.45 -8.42 4.22
CA GLN A 69 8.65 -7.61 4.49
C GLN A 69 9.04 -7.65 5.97
N ASN A 70 8.06 -7.62 6.89
CA ASN A 70 8.33 -7.79 8.31
C ASN A 70 8.87 -9.19 8.61
N ALA A 71 8.26 -10.24 8.07
CA ALA A 71 8.71 -11.62 8.25
C ALA A 71 10.15 -11.83 7.74
N ALA A 72 10.45 -11.36 6.51
CA ALA A 72 11.79 -11.42 5.93
C ALA A 72 12.84 -10.65 6.77
N GLY A 73 12.43 -9.53 7.37
CA GLY A 73 13.27 -8.74 8.27
C GLY A 73 13.29 -9.21 9.72
N ARG A 74 12.66 -10.35 10.05
CA ARG A 74 12.48 -10.86 11.43
C ARG A 74 11.89 -9.82 12.40
N LYS A 75 10.99 -8.98 11.89
CA LYS A 75 10.26 -7.98 12.67
C LYS A 75 8.96 -8.58 13.21
N PRO A 76 8.35 -7.97 14.25
CA PRO A 76 7.03 -8.37 14.72
C PRO A 76 5.98 -8.39 13.59
N LYS A 77 4.97 -9.24 13.75
CA LYS A 77 3.83 -9.30 12.83
C LYS A 77 3.22 -7.90 12.66
N LEU A 78 2.90 -7.54 11.43
CA LEU A 78 2.33 -6.24 11.10
C LEU A 78 0.94 -6.11 11.75
N PRO A 79 0.71 -5.12 12.64
CA PRO A 79 -0.64 -4.82 13.12
C PRO A 79 -1.49 -4.26 11.97
N THR A 80 -2.71 -4.78 11.83
CA THR A 80 -3.71 -4.33 10.87
C THR A 80 -4.92 -3.74 11.57
N PHE A 81 -5.51 -2.70 10.98
CA PHE A 81 -6.66 -1.99 11.52
C PHE A 81 -7.77 -1.91 10.49
N SER A 82 -9.00 -2.22 10.89
CA SER A 82 -10.16 -2.26 10.00
C SER A 82 -11.29 -1.40 10.55
N LEU A 83 -11.98 -0.69 9.65
CA LEU A 83 -13.27 -0.08 9.93
C LEU A 83 -14.35 -1.04 9.45
N VAL A 84 -15.24 -1.46 10.35
CA VAL A 84 -16.32 -2.41 10.02
C VAL A 84 -17.68 -1.78 10.29
N PHE A 85 -18.64 -2.08 9.43
CA PHE A 85 -20.02 -1.60 9.54
C PHE A 85 -20.92 -2.65 10.18
N GLU A 86 -22.21 -2.34 10.36
CA GLU A 86 -23.18 -3.27 10.93
C GLU A 86 -23.20 -4.60 10.18
N LYS A 87 -23.33 -5.69 10.94
CA LYS A 87 -23.23 -7.04 10.40
C LYS A 87 -24.36 -7.29 9.41
N GLY A 88 -24.02 -7.77 8.21
CA GLY A 88 -25.00 -8.01 7.14
C GLY A 88 -25.41 -6.78 6.35
N SER A 89 -24.84 -5.60 6.63
CA SER A 89 -24.96 -4.46 5.73
C SER A 89 -24.16 -4.70 4.44
N SER A 90 -24.49 -3.98 3.37
CA SER A 90 -23.74 -4.04 2.11
C SER A 90 -22.28 -3.57 2.22
N MET A 91 -21.94 -2.92 3.34
CA MET A 91 -20.60 -2.42 3.65
C MET A 91 -19.85 -3.33 4.64
N ASP A 92 -20.44 -4.49 5.01
CA ASP A 92 -19.80 -5.44 5.92
C ASP A 92 -18.72 -6.24 5.20
N GLU A 93 -17.47 -5.77 5.30
CA GLU A 93 -16.31 -6.37 4.64
C GLU A 93 -15.62 -7.47 5.46
N ARG A 94 -16.16 -7.84 6.64
CA ARG A 94 -15.49 -8.75 7.59
C ARG A 94 -15.07 -10.08 6.99
N SER A 95 -15.91 -10.71 6.18
CA SER A 95 -15.58 -12.01 5.57
C SER A 95 -14.33 -11.97 4.70
N PHE A 96 -14.12 -10.86 3.98
CA PHE A 96 -12.93 -10.65 3.15
C PHE A 96 -11.70 -10.31 3.99
N ILE A 97 -11.87 -9.50 5.03
CA ILE A 97 -10.80 -9.18 5.99
C ILE A 97 -10.32 -10.47 6.67
N ASP A 98 -11.24 -11.29 7.17
CA ASP A 98 -10.93 -12.55 7.85
C ASP A 98 -10.20 -13.52 6.91
N ALA A 99 -10.61 -13.61 5.64
CA ALA A 99 -9.93 -14.43 4.64
C ALA A 99 -8.45 -14.04 4.47
N VAL A 100 -8.12 -12.74 4.52
CA VAL A 100 -6.72 -12.26 4.45
C VAL A 100 -5.97 -12.56 5.75
N LEU A 101 -6.61 -12.35 6.90
CA LEU A 101 -6.00 -12.61 8.20
C LEU A 101 -5.68 -14.10 8.41
N ASP A 102 -6.50 -14.99 7.88
CA ASP A 102 -6.29 -16.44 7.94
C ASP A 102 -5.06 -16.87 7.12
N GLN A 103 -4.79 -16.24 5.99
CA GLN A 103 -3.57 -16.47 5.19
C GLN A 103 -2.30 -16.02 5.92
N GLN A 104 -2.40 -15.04 6.82
CA GLN A 104 -1.29 -14.48 7.60
C GLN A 104 -1.03 -15.23 8.92
N LYS A 105 -1.76 -16.32 9.21
CA LYS A 105 -1.57 -17.13 10.43
C LYS A 105 -0.50 -18.24 10.27
N THR A 106 -0.02 -18.48 9.05
CA THR A 106 1.04 -19.44 8.74
C THR A 106 2.39 -18.74 8.67
#